data_AF-A0A4Q0HYP9-F1
#
_entry.id   AF-A0A4Q0HYP9-F1
#
_cell.length_a   1.000
_cell.length_b   1.000
_cell.length_c   1.000
_cell.angle_alpha   90.00
_cell.angle_beta   90.00
_cell.angle_gamma   90.00
#
_symmetry.space_group_name_H-M   'P 1'
#
loop_
_entity.id
_entity.type
_entity.pdbx_description
1 polymer ?
#
loop_
_entity_poly.entity_id
_entity_poly.type
_entity_poly.pdbx_seq_one_letter_code
_entity_poly.pdbx_strand_id
1 'polypeptide(L)'
;MTKPFNMDLFLSGVMTGSKVTQQRHLRQARFMQAAIQERWQRDNPWTWQLKHVRWFLTQYLKDHSDATRYYYLLTASLVWKRLGKDRDLVIAPAVCRNLLTVVCSGDRKSAVEQVALQAVRD
;
A
#
# COMPACT_ATOMS: atom_id res chain seq x y z
N MET A 1 17.72 -4.31 17.78
CA MET A 1 16.84 -5.50 17.93
C MET A 1 17.43 -6.64 17.11
N THR A 2 17.50 -7.85 17.66
CA THR A 2 18.13 -9.03 17.03
C THR A 2 17.21 -9.82 16.10
N LYS A 3 15.92 -9.48 16.01
CA LYS A 3 14.96 -10.12 15.09
C LYS A 3 14.12 -9.08 14.34
N PRO A 4 14.06 -9.14 12.99
CA PRO A 4 13.22 -8.24 12.21
C PRO A 4 11.73 -8.48 12.50
N PHE A 5 10.92 -7.43 12.43
CA PHE A 5 9.48 -7.55 12.59
C PHE A 5 8.87 -8.48 11.53
N ASN A 6 7.99 -9.40 11.95
CA ASN A 6 7.36 -10.38 11.07
C ASN A 6 6.10 -9.80 10.40
N MET A 7 6.28 -9.26 9.19
CA MET A 7 5.20 -8.66 8.40
C MET A 7 4.11 -9.67 7.99
N ASP A 8 4.47 -10.94 7.81
CA ASP A 8 3.54 -11.98 7.35
C ASP A 8 2.53 -12.30 8.44
N LEU A 9 3.02 -12.47 9.67
CA LEU A 9 2.18 -12.66 10.84
C LEU A 9 1.29 -11.44 11.11
N PHE A 10 1.81 -10.23 10.86
CA PHE A 10 1.05 -9.00 11.04
C PHE A 10 -0.16 -8.92 10.10
N LEU A 11 0.04 -9.22 8.81
CA LEU A 11 -1.00 -9.07 7.78
C LEU A 11 -1.90 -10.31 7.58
N SER A 12 -1.54 -11.47 8.11
CA SER A 12 -2.29 -12.73 7.91
C SER A 12 -3.79 -12.62 8.23
N GLY A 13 -4.18 -11.83 9.23
CA GLY A 13 -5.58 -11.66 9.64
C GLY A 13 -6.42 -10.73 8.75
N VAL A 14 -5.82 -9.99 7.82
CA VAL A 14 -6.54 -9.03 6.95
C VAL A 14 -6.40 -9.33 5.46
N MET A 15 -5.43 -10.16 5.10
CA MET A 15 -5.18 -10.54 3.72
C MET A 15 -6.24 -11.50 3.20
N THR A 16 -6.75 -11.22 2.00
CA THR A 16 -7.72 -12.07 1.30
C THR A 16 -7.32 -12.20 -0.17
N GLY A 17 -7.94 -13.15 -0.90
CA GLY A 17 -7.66 -13.37 -2.32
C GLY A 17 -6.54 -14.38 -2.58
N SER A 18 -6.02 -14.39 -3.81
CA SER A 18 -5.07 -15.40 -4.28
C SER A 18 -3.71 -15.30 -3.59
N LYS A 19 -2.97 -16.42 -3.53
CA LYS A 19 -1.60 -16.46 -3.00
C LYS A 19 -0.69 -15.43 -3.68
N VAL A 20 -0.86 -15.20 -4.98
CA VAL A 20 -0.06 -14.22 -5.74
C VAL A 20 -0.33 -12.80 -5.26
N THR A 21 -1.60 -12.42 -5.10
CA THR A 21 -1.98 -11.10 -4.58
C THR A 21 -1.50 -10.91 -3.15
N GLN A 22 -1.60 -11.96 -2.32
CA GLN A 22 -1.09 -11.94 -0.96
C GLN A 22 0.43 -11.67 -0.93
N GLN A 23 1.22 -12.41 -1.71
CA GLN A 23 2.68 -12.22 -1.77
C GLN A 23 3.08 -10.83 -2.26
N ARG A 24 2.32 -10.24 -3.19
CA ARG A 24 2.52 -8.84 -3.61
C ARG A 24 2.39 -7.89 -2.43
N HIS A 25 1.30 -7.99 -1.66
CA HIS A 25 1.10 -7.14 -0.48
C HIS A 25 2.20 -7.33 0.56
N LEU A 26 2.65 -8.57 0.81
CA LEU A 26 3.76 -8.81 1.76
C LEU A 26 5.04 -8.13 1.32
N ARG A 27 5.41 -8.26 0.03
CA ARG A 27 6.61 -7.60 -0.51
C ARG A 27 6.51 -6.08 -0.37
N GLN A 28 5.36 -5.50 -0.73
CA GLN A 28 5.15 -4.05 -0.62
C GLN A 28 5.16 -3.56 0.82
N ALA A 29 4.53 -4.29 1.75
CA ALA A 29 4.51 -3.92 3.16
C ALA A 29 5.93 -3.96 3.78
N ARG A 30 6.76 -4.94 3.40
CA ARG A 30 8.18 -4.99 3.81
C ARG A 30 8.98 -3.81 3.25
N PHE A 31 8.70 -3.37 2.02
CA PHE A 31 9.31 -2.14 1.48
C PHE A 31 8.87 -0.88 2.23
N MET A 32 7.56 -0.77 2.54
CA MET A 32 7.05 0.31 3.39
C MET A 32 7.77 0.34 4.73
N GLN A 33 7.93 -0.82 5.36
CA GLN A 33 8.64 -0.98 6.63
C GLN A 33 10.08 -0.51 6.54
N ALA A 34 10.85 -0.97 5.56
CA ALA A 34 12.23 -0.56 5.39
C ALA A 34 12.37 0.96 5.23
N ALA A 35 11.57 1.57 4.35
CA ALA A 35 11.62 3.02 4.09
C ALA A 35 11.20 3.86 5.32
N ILE A 36 10.17 3.43 6.05
CA ILE A 36 9.71 4.10 7.27
C ILE A 36 10.72 3.92 8.42
N GLN A 37 11.31 2.73 8.54
CA GLN A 37 12.38 2.44 9.50
C GLN A 37 13.60 3.30 9.23
N GLU A 38 14.05 3.41 7.99
CA GLU A 38 15.19 4.23 7.61
C GLU A 38 14.98 5.69 8.03
N ARG A 39 13.81 6.26 7.75
CA ARG A 39 13.53 7.68 8.03
C ARG A 39 13.22 8.00 9.49
N TRP A 40 12.48 7.15 10.21
CA TRP A 40 11.98 7.47 11.56
C TRP A 40 12.38 6.47 12.64
N GLN A 41 13.14 5.43 12.30
CA GLN A 41 13.49 4.35 13.22
C GLN A 41 12.24 3.67 13.81
N ARG A 42 11.22 3.46 12.96
CA ARG A 42 9.95 2.77 13.28
C ARG A 42 9.75 1.49 12.48
N ASP A 43 10.41 0.43 12.93
CA ASP A 43 10.35 -0.91 12.32
C ASP A 43 9.00 -1.57 12.51
N ASN A 44 8.38 -1.35 13.66
CA ASN A 44 7.12 -1.99 14.04
C ASN A 44 5.91 -1.22 13.48
N PRO A 45 5.11 -1.79 12.55
CA PRO A 45 3.90 -1.16 11.99
C PRO A 45 2.85 -0.76 13.02
N TRP A 46 2.79 -1.41 14.19
CA TRP A 46 1.91 -1.01 15.29
C TRP A 46 2.18 0.41 15.78
N THR A 47 3.40 0.92 15.59
CA THR A 47 3.81 2.27 15.99
C THR A 47 3.60 3.32 14.90
N TRP A 48 3.12 2.92 13.72
CA TRP A 48 2.96 3.84 12.62
C TRP A 48 1.82 4.83 12.85
N GLN A 49 2.11 6.08 12.50
CA GLN A 49 1.18 7.20 12.50
C GLN A 49 0.85 7.59 11.07
N LEU A 50 -0.28 8.27 10.86
CA LEU A 50 -0.75 8.68 9.53
C LEU A 50 0.33 9.43 8.75
N LYS A 51 1.13 10.27 9.44
CA LYS A 51 2.24 11.01 8.83
C LYS A 51 3.30 10.10 8.17
N HIS A 52 3.57 8.91 8.73
CA HIS A 52 4.57 7.98 8.17
C HIS A 52 4.08 7.41 6.83
N VAL A 53 2.84 6.92 6.82
CA VAL A 53 2.23 6.34 5.61
C VAL A 53 1.95 7.39 4.56
N ARG A 54 1.46 8.58 4.95
CA ARG A 54 1.24 9.70 4.03
C ARG A 54 2.52 10.13 3.35
N TRP A 55 3.61 10.27 4.10
CA TRP A 55 4.91 10.58 3.51
C TRP A 55 5.38 9.48 2.56
N PHE A 56 5.26 8.20 2.92
CA PHE A 56 5.66 7.11 2.04
C PHE A 56 4.92 7.20 0.68
N LEU A 57 3.60 7.38 0.72
CA LEU A 57 2.79 7.43 -0.50
C LEU A 57 2.96 8.71 -1.33
N THR A 58 3.26 9.84 -0.70
CA THR A 58 3.29 11.14 -1.39
C THR A 58 4.70 11.66 -1.68
N GLN A 59 5.70 11.24 -0.90
CA GLN A 59 7.07 11.73 -1.02
C GLN A 59 8.03 10.63 -1.43
N TYR A 60 7.98 9.46 -0.78
CA TYR A 60 8.89 8.36 -1.12
C TYR A 60 8.59 7.78 -2.51
N LEU A 61 7.29 7.65 -2.84
CA LEU A 61 6.84 7.16 -4.16
C LEU A 61 6.58 8.28 -5.18
N LYS A 62 7.08 9.50 -4.97
CA LYS A 62 6.72 10.67 -5.80
C LYS A 62 7.09 10.50 -7.28
N ASP A 63 8.18 9.79 -7.56
CA ASP A 63 8.73 9.56 -8.91
C ASP A 63 8.34 8.18 -9.48
N HIS A 64 7.48 7.43 -8.76
CA HIS A 64 7.00 6.12 -9.24
C HIS A 64 5.73 6.29 -10.08
N SER A 65 5.50 5.32 -10.98
CA SER A 65 4.28 5.29 -11.81
C SER A 65 3.01 5.26 -10.97
N ASP A 66 1.92 5.82 -11.51
CA ASP A 66 0.62 5.83 -10.84
C ASP A 66 0.12 4.40 -10.53
N ALA A 67 0.40 3.43 -11.40
CA ALA A 67 0.10 2.02 -11.13
C ALA A 67 0.85 1.49 -9.90
N THR A 68 2.14 1.82 -9.76
CA THR A 68 2.93 1.42 -8.59
C THR A 68 2.39 2.07 -7.32
N ARG A 69 2.11 3.38 -7.36
CA ARG A 69 1.54 4.15 -6.26
C ARG A 69 0.18 3.58 -5.83
N TYR A 70 -0.66 3.20 -6.79
CA TYR A 70 -1.94 2.55 -6.55
C TYR A 70 -1.81 1.21 -5.80
N TYR A 71 -0.89 0.32 -6.20
CA TYR A 71 -0.72 -0.94 -5.47
C TYR A 71 -0.17 -0.75 -4.06
N TYR A 72 0.72 0.23 -3.85
CA TYR A 72 1.17 0.59 -2.50
C TYR A 72 0.06 1.21 -1.66
N LEU A 73 -0.84 1.98 -2.28
CA LEU A 73 -2.05 2.48 -1.62
C LEU A 73 -2.92 1.32 -1.12
N LEU A 74 -3.21 0.32 -1.96
CA LEU A 74 -3.97 -0.87 -1.56
C LEU A 74 -3.29 -1.62 -0.39
N THR A 75 -1.97 -1.73 -0.41
CA THR A 75 -1.20 -2.33 0.68
C THR A 75 -1.29 -1.50 1.97
N ALA A 76 -1.21 -0.17 1.88
CA ALA A 76 -1.40 0.73 3.01
C ALA A 76 -2.79 0.59 3.64
N SER A 77 -3.84 0.40 2.82
CA SER A 77 -5.20 0.13 3.29
C SER A 77 -5.28 -1.12 4.15
N LEU A 78 -4.59 -2.20 3.77
CA LEU A 78 -4.54 -3.44 4.55
C LEU A 78 -3.83 -3.24 5.89
N VAL A 79 -2.70 -2.52 5.90
CA VAL A 79 -2.00 -2.15 7.13
C VAL A 79 -2.93 -1.35 8.04
N TRP A 80 -3.62 -0.34 7.51
CA TRP A 80 -4.54 0.51 8.27
C TRP A 80 -5.73 -0.25 8.84
N LYS A 81 -6.32 -1.15 8.04
CA LYS A 81 -7.34 -2.08 8.49
C LYS A 81 -6.85 -2.92 9.66
N ARG A 82 -5.61 -3.44 9.57
CA ARG A 82 -5.02 -4.25 10.65
C ARG A 82 -4.79 -3.44 11.93
N LEU A 83 -4.50 -2.15 11.81
CA LEU A 83 -4.35 -1.21 12.93
C LEU A 83 -5.69 -0.75 13.52
N GLY A 84 -6.84 -1.11 12.93
CA GLY A 84 -8.15 -0.63 13.36
C GLY A 84 -8.41 0.85 13.06
N LYS A 85 -7.74 1.41 12.04
CA LYS A 85 -7.78 2.83 11.66
C LYS A 85 -8.41 3.06 10.29
N ASP A 86 -9.20 2.12 9.77
CA ASP A 86 -9.72 2.08 8.40
C ASP A 86 -10.30 3.41 7.88
N ARG A 87 -10.93 4.20 8.75
CA ARG A 87 -11.52 5.51 8.42
C ARG A 87 -10.52 6.67 8.25
N ASP A 88 -9.31 6.54 8.80
CA ASP A 88 -8.32 7.63 8.82
C ASP A 88 -7.50 7.72 7.52
N LEU A 89 -7.55 6.69 6.68
CA LEU A 89 -6.84 6.65 5.40
C LEU A 89 -7.63 7.37 4.30
N VAL A 90 -8.08 8.60 4.54
CA VAL A 90 -8.63 9.46 3.47
C VAL A 90 -7.45 9.97 2.65
N ILE A 91 -7.19 9.30 1.55
CA ILE A 91 -6.05 9.59 0.69
C ILE A 91 -6.47 10.67 -0.31
N ALA A 92 -5.87 11.85 -0.18
CA ALA A 92 -6.12 12.97 -1.08
C ALA A 92 -5.85 12.59 -2.55
N PRO A 93 -6.55 13.22 -3.52
CA PRO A 93 -6.38 12.98 -4.97
C PRO A 93 -4.93 13.07 -5.48
N ALA A 94 -4.04 13.73 -4.73
CA ALA A 94 -2.62 13.85 -5.05
C ALA A 94 -1.85 12.52 -5.15
N VAL A 95 -2.36 11.40 -4.61
CA VAL A 95 -1.76 10.07 -4.79
C VAL A 95 -1.97 9.51 -6.19
N CYS A 96 -3.01 9.97 -6.89
CA CYS A 96 -3.28 9.62 -8.27
C CYS A 96 -3.72 10.87 -9.01
N ARG A 97 -2.78 11.63 -9.56
CA ARG A 97 -3.13 12.86 -10.31
C ARG A 97 -4.07 12.57 -11.49
N ASN A 98 -4.17 11.30 -11.95
CA ASN A 98 -5.01 10.87 -13.07
C ASN A 98 -5.96 9.65 -12.84
N LEU A 99 -6.16 9.09 -11.63
CA LEU A 99 -7.06 7.91 -11.43
C LEU A 99 -8.45 8.22 -10.84
N LEU A 100 -8.95 9.45 -10.98
CA LEU A 100 -10.24 9.85 -10.41
C LEU A 100 -11.47 9.22 -11.11
N THR A 101 -11.30 8.36 -12.12
CA THR A 101 -12.44 7.72 -12.82
C THR A 101 -12.78 6.29 -12.39
N VAL A 102 -11.98 5.59 -11.57
CA VAL A 102 -12.17 4.11 -11.41
C VAL A 102 -12.52 3.64 -9.99
N VAL A 103 -12.39 4.46 -8.95
CA VAL A 103 -12.50 3.95 -7.55
C VAL A 103 -13.92 4.05 -6.95
N CYS A 104 -14.97 4.21 -7.76
CA CYS A 104 -16.37 4.17 -7.26
C CYS A 104 -17.14 2.89 -7.58
N SER A 105 -16.58 1.91 -8.29
CA SER A 105 -17.29 0.65 -8.57
C SER A 105 -16.61 -0.53 -7.88
N GLY A 106 -17.33 -1.18 -6.98
CA GLY A 106 -16.92 -2.33 -6.19
C GLY A 106 -16.74 -3.62 -6.99
N ASP A 107 -16.18 -3.57 -8.19
CA ASP A 107 -15.82 -4.75 -8.96
C ASP A 107 -14.30 -4.85 -9.17
N ARG A 108 -13.69 -5.77 -8.42
CA ARG A 108 -12.25 -6.07 -8.39
C ARG A 108 -11.69 -6.57 -9.72
N LYS A 109 -12.53 -7.01 -10.66
CA LYS A 109 -12.06 -7.55 -11.96
C LYS A 109 -11.67 -6.46 -12.96
N SER A 110 -12.39 -5.33 -12.97
CA SER A 110 -12.19 -4.26 -13.97
C SER A 110 -10.86 -3.50 -13.82
N ALA A 111 -10.42 -3.27 -12.57
CA ALA A 111 -9.21 -2.48 -12.30
C ALA A 111 -7.90 -3.18 -12.72
N VAL A 112 -7.86 -4.52 -12.68
CA VAL A 112 -6.64 -5.27 -13.03
C VAL A 112 -6.45 -5.31 -14.55
N GLU A 113 -7.55 -5.39 -15.30
CA GLU A 113 -7.54 -5.44 -16.77
C GLU A 113 -7.15 -4.09 -17.39
N GLN A 114 -7.63 -2.97 -16.83
CA GLN A 114 -7.24 -1.64 -17.31
C GLN A 114 -5.77 -1.28 -17.02
N VAL A 115 -5.23 -1.72 -15.87
CA VAL A 115 -3.81 -1.51 -15.56
C VAL A 115 -2.90 -2.37 -16.45
N ALA A 116 -3.34 -3.57 -16.84
CA ALA A 116 -2.60 -4.41 -17.78
C ALA A 116 -2.56 -3.82 -19.21
N LEU A 117 -3.64 -3.15 -19.65
CA LEU A 117 -3.70 -2.51 -20.97
C LEU A 117 -2.81 -1.27 -21.08
N GLN A 118 -2.58 -0.55 -19.99
CA GLN A 118 -1.71 0.62 -19.98
C GLN A 118 -0.21 0.24 -20.01
N ALA A 119 0.16 -0.95 -19.51
CA ALA A 119 1.54 -1.42 -19.42
C ALA A 119 2.09 -2.06 -20.71
N VAL A 120 1.26 -2.25 -21.75
CA VAL A 120 1.66 -2.81 -23.06
C VAL A 120 1.90 -1.69 -24.10
N ARG A 121 1.67 -0.43 -23.73
CA ARG A 121 1.82 0.75 -24.61
C ARG A 121 3.09 1.58 -24.37
N ASP A 122 3.89 1.20 -23.38
CA ASP A 122 5.24 1.73 -23.13
C ASP A 122 6.30 0.70 -23.53
#